data_AF-A0A373M343-F1
#
_entry.id   AF-A0A373M343-F1
#
_cell.length_a   1.000
_cell.length_b   1.000
_cell.length_c   1.000
_cell.angle_alpha   90.00
_cell.angle_beta   90.00
_cell.angle_gamma   90.00
#
_symmetry.space_group_name_H-M   'P 1'
#
loop_
_entity.id
_entity.type
_entity.pdbx_description
1 polymer ?
#
loop_
_entity_poly.entity_id
_entity_poly.type
_entity_poly.pdbx_seq_one_letter_code
_entity_poly.pdbx_strand_id
1 'polypeptide(L)'
;MLLFINKITEGDCFMSLIKCPECKKKISDTVSFCPNCGATITDHIKEQQKGKGSKKIIIISLIIFLILVVIGLAAFFIGKQIKSNKEEKLMKEQVKKQEEQFYNYCDTYSKALRDIHEYWLDYTSQKRKVWYNCIWNIESDETDDFTKDSKGAFYSDSNDALSEFSSSSYVESLLDECVEDVGKEKDLYAKLARIKSKNKNILELKKIISSTHETVTNMYKMEESYGYNYKEYDEKMDNYLEDITDAQTKIDSKKEER
;
A
#
# COMPACT_ATOMS: atom_id res chain seq x y z
N MET A 1 20.06 31.91 -23.43
CA MET A 1 21.39 31.25 -23.54
C MET A 1 21.12 29.81 -23.95
N LEU A 2 21.08 29.39 -25.22
CA LEU A 2 21.60 29.89 -26.48
C LEU A 2 20.52 29.67 -27.56
N LEU A 3 20.04 30.77 -28.16
CA LEU A 3 19.35 30.77 -29.44
C LEU A 3 20.24 31.62 -30.36
N PHE A 4 21.01 30.96 -31.21
CA PHE A 4 21.90 31.62 -32.17
C PHE A 4 21.19 31.74 -33.53
N ILE A 5 20.59 32.92 -33.71
CA ILE A 5 20.75 33.84 -34.86
C ILE A 5 20.84 33.20 -36.26
N ASN A 6 19.74 33.40 -37.01
CA ASN A 6 19.71 33.51 -38.47
C ASN A 6 20.70 34.57 -38.96
N LYS A 7 21.53 34.23 -39.95
CA LYS A 7 22.29 35.19 -40.76
C LYS A 7 22.00 34.93 -42.23
N ILE A 8 21.32 35.89 -42.85
CA ILE A 8 21.14 36.02 -44.30
C ILE A 8 22.40 36.71 -44.86
N THR A 9 22.60 36.49 -46.17
CA THR A 9 23.51 37.14 -47.14
C THR A 9 24.89 36.53 -47.29
N GLU A 10 25.03 35.70 -48.31
CA GLU A 10 25.97 35.97 -49.40
C GLU A 10 25.34 35.40 -50.68
N GLY A 11 24.97 36.30 -51.58
CA GLY A 11 24.51 35.95 -52.92
C GLY A 11 25.70 35.49 -53.73
N ASP A 12 26.03 34.22 -53.65
CA ASP A 12 26.92 33.59 -54.61
C ASP A 12 26.15 33.41 -55.91
N CYS A 13 26.47 34.27 -56.88
CA CYS A 13 26.18 34.01 -58.28
C CYS A 13 26.89 32.70 -58.64
N PHE A 14 26.17 31.58 -58.59
CA PHE A 14 26.62 30.31 -59.15
C PHE A 14 26.81 30.51 -60.65
N MET A 15 28.00 30.96 -61.05
CA MET A 15 28.46 30.87 -62.42
C MET A 15 28.66 29.38 -62.68
N SER A 16 27.69 28.75 -63.33
CA SER A 16 27.90 27.38 -63.76
C SER A 16 29.00 27.41 -64.81
N LEU A 17 30.09 26.69 -64.56
CA LEU A 17 31.22 26.65 -65.48
C LEU A 17 30.95 25.57 -66.53
N ILE A 18 30.81 26.00 -67.78
CA ILE A 18 30.75 25.09 -68.93
C ILE A 18 32.15 24.90 -69.52
N LYS A 19 32.36 23.79 -70.21
CA LYS A 19 33.59 23.59 -71.01
C LYS A 19 33.36 24.14 -72.41
N CYS A 20 34.26 24.98 -72.88
CA CYS A 20 34.25 25.42 -74.27
C CYS A 20 34.37 24.21 -75.21
N PRO A 21 33.52 24.04 -76.23
CA PRO A 21 33.56 22.88 -77.13
C PRO A 21 34.83 22.84 -77.99
N GLU A 22 35.41 24.00 -78.33
CA GLU A 22 36.63 24.11 -79.15
C GLU A 22 37.90 23.92 -78.32
N CYS A 23 38.15 24.80 -77.35
CA CYS A 23 39.41 24.81 -76.61
C CYS A 23 39.39 23.99 -75.31
N LYS A 24 38.24 23.41 -74.93
CA LYS A 24 38.03 22.59 -73.71
C LYS A 24 38.33 23.26 -72.37
N LYS A 25 38.71 24.54 -72.36
CA LYS A 25 38.90 25.33 -71.14
C LYS A 25 37.56 25.67 -70.49
N LYS A 26 37.56 25.77 -69.16
CA LYS A 26 36.37 26.14 -68.38
C LYS A 26 36.08 27.62 -68.55
N ILE A 27 34.83 27.96 -68.86
CA ILE A 27 34.34 29.32 -69.03
C ILE A 27 32.98 29.45 -68.32
N SER A 28 32.57 30.66 -67.95
CA SER A 28 31.23 30.86 -67.39
C SER A 28 30.16 30.59 -68.45
N ASP A 29 29.05 29.99 -68.05
CA ASP A 29 27.84 29.81 -68.86
C ASP A 29 27.14 31.11 -69.31
N THR A 30 27.56 32.27 -68.79
CA THR A 30 27.01 33.57 -69.15
C THR A 30 27.72 34.26 -70.31
N VAL A 31 28.89 33.77 -70.75
CA VAL A 31 29.64 34.41 -71.85
C VAL A 31 29.09 33.98 -73.21
N SER A 32 28.87 34.96 -74.10
CA SER A 32 28.48 34.72 -75.49
C SER A 32 29.66 34.28 -76.38
N PHE A 33 30.89 34.53 -75.93
CA PHE A 33 32.12 34.15 -76.63
C PHE A 33 33.16 33.60 -75.65
N CYS A 34 33.90 32.57 -76.06
CA CYS A 34 34.99 32.03 -75.25
C CYS A 34 36.19 33.00 -75.22
N PRO A 35 36.60 33.52 -74.05
CA PRO A 35 37.73 34.45 -73.95
C PRO A 35 39.09 33.82 -74.31
N ASN A 36 39.17 32.49 -74.41
CA ASN A 36 40.42 31.79 -74.71
C ASN A 36 40.61 31.44 -76.18
N CYS A 37 39.55 31.38 -76.98
CA CYS A 37 39.65 30.98 -78.39
C CYS A 37 38.69 31.72 -79.33
N GLY A 38 37.85 32.61 -78.82
CA GLY A 38 36.91 33.41 -79.61
C GLY A 38 35.65 32.67 -80.10
N ALA A 39 35.48 31.39 -79.76
CA ALA A 39 34.33 30.61 -80.20
C ALA A 39 33.00 31.12 -79.61
N THR A 40 31.97 31.26 -80.45
CA THR A 40 30.62 31.68 -80.04
C THR A 40 29.91 30.57 -79.26
N ILE A 41 29.29 30.93 -78.13
CA ILE A 41 28.56 30.01 -77.25
C ILE A 41 27.06 30.30 -77.41
N THR A 42 26.33 29.42 -78.10
CA THR A 42 24.88 29.53 -78.30
C THR A 42 24.09 28.68 -77.29
N ASP A 43 22.84 29.05 -77.00
CA ASP A 43 22.01 28.40 -75.97
C ASP A 43 21.69 26.93 -76.27
N HIS A 44 21.69 26.53 -77.54
CA HIS A 44 21.56 25.13 -77.96
C HIS A 44 22.68 24.20 -77.44
N ILE A 45 23.85 24.76 -77.10
CA ILE A 45 24.98 24.01 -76.52
C ILE A 45 24.80 23.82 -75.01
N LYS A 46 24.05 24.71 -74.33
CA LYS A 46 23.79 24.65 -72.88
C LYS A 46 22.76 23.58 -72.50
N GLU A 47 21.80 23.29 -73.38
CA GLU A 47 20.74 22.31 -73.11
C GLU A 47 21.19 20.85 -73.13
N GLN A 48 22.27 20.51 -73.85
CA GLN A 48 22.71 19.12 -73.99
C GLN A 48 23.40 18.52 -72.74
N GLN A 49 23.50 19.26 -71.63
CA GLN A 49 24.16 18.77 -70.40
C GLN A 49 23.23 18.52 -69.20
N LYS A 50 21.90 18.71 -69.31
CA LYS A 50 20.97 18.32 -68.22
C LYS A 50 20.52 16.87 -68.37
N GLY A 51 21.22 15.97 -67.69
CA GLY A 51 20.92 14.53 -67.67
C GLY A 51 19.53 14.18 -67.15
N LYS A 52 18.81 13.33 -67.92
CA LYS A 52 17.61 12.60 -67.49
C LYS A 52 17.96 11.57 -66.42
N GLY A 53 17.32 11.63 -65.25
CA GLY A 53 17.33 10.51 -64.30
C GLY A 53 16.68 10.82 -62.95
N SER A 54 15.36 10.63 -62.80
CA SER A 54 14.66 10.94 -61.53
C SER A 54 13.53 10.02 -61.11
N LYS A 55 13.34 8.81 -61.69
CA LYS A 55 12.30 7.87 -61.21
C LYS A 55 12.80 6.84 -60.18
N LYS A 56 14.07 6.44 -60.22
CA LYS A 56 14.63 5.44 -59.26
C LYS A 56 14.98 6.04 -57.88
N ILE A 57 15.36 7.31 -57.82
CA ILE A 57 15.77 8.00 -56.58
C ILE A 57 14.55 8.30 -55.68
N ILE A 58 13.41 8.65 -56.27
CA ILE A 58 12.16 8.92 -55.54
C ILE A 58 11.65 7.65 -54.83
N ILE A 59 11.75 6.49 -55.48
CA ILE A 59 11.32 5.20 -54.91
C ILE A 59 12.20 4.82 -53.70
N ILE A 60 13.52 4.99 -53.80
CA ILE A 60 14.45 4.70 -52.70
C ILE A 60 14.18 5.63 -51.50
N SER A 61 13.93 6.92 -51.75
CA SER A 61 13.60 7.88 -50.69
C SER A 61 12.29 7.55 -49.96
N LEU A 62 11.28 7.08 -50.69
CA LEU A 62 9.99 6.64 -50.12
C LEU A 62 10.14 5.41 -49.23
N ILE A 63 10.96 4.44 -49.64
CA ILE A 63 11.24 3.23 -48.85
C ILE A 63 11.94 3.57 -47.54
N ILE A 64 12.95 4.47 -47.58
CA ILE A 64 13.68 4.90 -46.38
C ILE A 64 12.73 5.63 -45.41
N PHE A 65 11.86 6.50 -45.91
CA PHE A 65 10.88 7.19 -45.08
C PHE A 65 9.90 6.21 -44.40
N LEU A 66 9.38 5.22 -45.14
CA LEU A 66 8.52 4.17 -44.60
C LEU A 66 9.21 3.37 -43.48
N ILE A 67 10.49 3.02 -43.67
CA ILE A 67 11.27 2.29 -42.65
C ILE A 67 11.43 3.14 -41.38
N LEU A 68 11.72 4.44 -41.50
CA LEU A 68 11.85 5.33 -40.34
C LEU A 68 10.52 5.49 -39.58
N VAL A 69 9.40 5.55 -40.29
CA VAL A 69 8.06 5.58 -39.68
C VAL A 69 7.79 4.28 -38.91
N VAL A 70 8.12 3.13 -39.48
CA VAL A 70 7.95 1.83 -38.81
C VAL A 70 8.82 1.72 -37.56
N ILE A 71 10.08 2.16 -37.62
CA ILE A 71 11.00 2.17 -36.47
C ILE A 71 10.49 3.12 -35.37
N GLY A 72 10.01 4.30 -35.74
CA GLY A 72 9.43 5.27 -34.80
C GLY A 72 8.18 4.74 -34.09
N LEU A 73 7.29 4.06 -34.82
CA LEU A 73 6.12 3.40 -34.24
C LEU A 73 6.53 2.25 -33.31
N ALA A 74 7.45 1.39 -33.73
CA ALA A 74 7.96 0.29 -32.89
C ALA A 74 8.57 0.81 -31.58
N ALA A 75 9.41 1.84 -31.64
CA ALA A 75 10.01 2.46 -30.46
C ALA A 75 8.95 3.07 -29.52
N PHE A 76 7.89 3.68 -30.07
CA PHE A 76 6.79 4.24 -29.29
C PHE A 76 5.98 3.16 -28.54
N PHE A 77 5.65 2.05 -29.20
CA PHE A 77 4.94 0.93 -28.57
C PHE A 77 5.79 0.25 -27.49
N ILE A 78 7.08 0.03 -27.75
CA ILE A 78 8.03 -0.55 -26.79
C ILE A 78 8.16 0.36 -25.55
N GLY A 79 8.33 1.68 -25.74
CA GLY A 79 8.43 2.64 -24.64
C GLY A 79 7.17 2.67 -23.76
N LYS A 80 5.99 2.56 -24.36
CA LYS A 80 4.71 2.51 -23.62
C LYS A 80 4.58 1.21 -22.80
N GLN A 81 4.98 0.07 -23.35
CA GLN A 81 4.94 -1.24 -22.68
C GLN A 81 5.92 -1.33 -21.50
N ILE A 82 7.11 -0.74 -21.62
CA ILE A 82 8.09 -0.70 -20.53
C ILE A 82 7.55 0.12 -19.35
N LYS A 83 6.89 1.26 -19.63
CA LYS A 83 6.30 2.12 -18.59
C LYS A 83 5.16 1.41 -17.85
N SER A 84 4.24 0.76 -18.57
CA SER A 84 3.13 0.02 -17.94
C SER A 84 3.62 -1.14 -17.06
N ASN A 85 4.63 -1.89 -17.51
CA ASN A 85 5.19 -3.00 -16.73
C ASN A 85 5.87 -2.52 -15.43
N LYS A 86 6.47 -1.33 -15.44
CA LYS A 86 7.07 -0.73 -14.23
C LYS A 86 6.00 -0.30 -13.23
N GLU A 87 4.94 0.33 -13.69
CA GLU A 87 3.79 0.75 -12.86
C GLU A 87 3.07 -0.46 -12.25
N GLU A 88 2.86 -1.53 -13.03
CA GLU A 88 2.26 -2.78 -12.53
C GLU A 88 3.12 -3.44 -11.45
N LYS A 89 4.45 -3.51 -11.64
CA LYS A 89 5.37 -4.05 -10.62
C LYS A 89 5.32 -3.23 -9.32
N LEU A 90 5.31 -1.91 -9.42
CA LEU A 90 5.24 -1.02 -8.26
C LEU A 90 3.93 -1.22 -7.49
N MET A 91 2.80 -1.32 -8.21
CA MET A 91 1.49 -1.58 -7.60
C MET A 91 1.46 -2.95 -6.89
N LYS A 92 1.99 -4.01 -7.51
CA LYS A 92 2.08 -5.34 -6.89
C LYS A 92 2.94 -5.33 -5.62
N GLU A 93 4.06 -4.63 -5.65
CA GLU A 93 4.93 -4.50 -4.47
C GLU A 93 4.25 -3.69 -3.36
N GLN A 94 3.54 -2.61 -3.69
CA GLN A 94 2.75 -1.84 -2.73
C GLN A 94 1.63 -2.66 -2.10
N VAL A 95 0.90 -3.45 -2.89
CA VAL A 95 -0.13 -4.37 -2.38
C VAL A 95 0.51 -5.39 -1.44
N LYS A 96 1.62 -6.02 -1.83
CA LYS A 96 2.32 -7.00 -0.98
C LYS A 96 2.76 -6.40 0.36
N LYS A 97 3.32 -5.18 0.35
CA LYS A 97 3.72 -4.47 1.58
C LYS A 97 2.51 -4.14 2.46
N GLN A 98 1.38 -3.76 1.87
CA GLN A 98 0.15 -3.50 2.61
C GLN A 98 -0.43 -4.78 3.25
N GLU A 99 -0.36 -5.91 2.55
CA GLU A 99 -0.78 -7.21 3.08
C GLU A 99 0.14 -7.66 4.23
N GLU A 100 1.46 -7.54 4.07
CA GLU A 100 2.42 -7.84 5.12
C GLU A 100 2.18 -6.98 6.37
N GLN A 101 1.94 -5.68 6.18
CA GLN A 101 1.58 -4.78 7.27
C GLN A 101 0.27 -5.18 7.96
N PHE A 102 -0.73 -5.66 7.20
CA PHE A 102 -1.99 -6.18 7.77
C PHE A 102 -1.73 -7.38 8.69
N TYR A 103 -0.92 -8.35 8.25
CA TYR A 103 -0.60 -9.52 9.07
C TYR A 103 0.20 -9.15 10.32
N ASN A 104 1.14 -8.21 10.23
CA ASN A 104 1.87 -7.72 11.41
C ASN A 104 0.94 -7.06 12.44
N TYR A 105 -0.09 -6.34 11.99
CA TYR A 105 -1.12 -5.83 12.88
C TYR A 105 -1.99 -6.93 13.47
N CYS A 106 -2.32 -7.98 12.71
CA CYS A 106 -3.02 -9.15 13.24
C CYS A 106 -2.22 -9.86 14.35
N ASP A 107 -0.91 -9.97 14.20
CA ASP A 107 -0.03 -10.56 15.23
C ASP A 107 -0.07 -9.75 16.52
N THR A 108 0.06 -8.42 16.40
CA THR A 108 0.02 -7.52 17.55
C THR A 108 -1.36 -7.52 18.20
N TYR A 109 -2.43 -7.61 17.40
CA TYR A 109 -3.80 -7.69 17.87
C TYR A 109 -4.09 -9.00 18.61
N SER A 110 -3.64 -10.14 18.06
CA SER A 110 -3.75 -11.45 18.71
C SER A 110 -3.02 -11.48 20.06
N LYS A 111 -1.86 -10.79 20.15
CA LYS A 111 -1.16 -10.61 21.42
C LYS A 111 -1.97 -9.78 22.42
N ALA A 112 -2.43 -8.60 22.05
CA ALA A 112 -3.25 -7.76 22.93
C ALA A 112 -4.51 -8.48 23.43
N LEU A 113 -5.15 -9.29 22.58
CA LEU A 113 -6.28 -10.14 23.01
C LEU A 113 -5.89 -11.18 24.07
N ARG A 114 -4.66 -11.71 24.02
CA ARG A 114 -4.19 -12.72 24.97
C ARG A 114 -3.97 -12.09 26.34
N ASP A 115 -3.34 -10.93 26.33
CA ASP A 115 -3.06 -10.17 27.54
C ASP A 115 -4.39 -9.72 28.20
N ILE A 116 -5.37 -9.25 27.40
CA ILE A 116 -6.74 -8.98 27.88
C ILE A 116 -7.40 -10.24 28.46
N HIS A 117 -7.33 -11.38 27.74
CA HIS A 117 -7.96 -12.62 28.17
C HIS A 117 -7.37 -13.14 29.49
N GLU A 118 -6.06 -13.07 29.66
CA GLU A 118 -5.35 -13.47 30.89
C GLU A 118 -5.79 -12.62 32.08
N TYR A 119 -5.85 -11.30 31.92
CA TYR A 119 -6.40 -10.40 32.95
C TYR A 119 -7.82 -10.81 33.35
N TRP A 120 -8.71 -11.04 32.39
CA TRP A 120 -10.11 -11.34 32.70
C TRP A 120 -10.28 -12.71 33.33
N LEU A 121 -9.49 -13.70 32.93
CA LEU A 121 -9.47 -15.00 33.60
C LEU A 121 -9.10 -14.86 35.07
N ASP A 122 -8.04 -14.12 35.38
CA ASP A 122 -7.59 -13.93 36.76
C ASP A 122 -8.59 -13.10 37.58
N TYR A 123 -9.07 -11.99 37.02
CA TYR A 123 -10.08 -11.14 37.64
C TYR A 123 -11.34 -11.94 38.00
N THR A 124 -11.86 -12.70 37.04
CA THR A 124 -13.14 -13.43 37.20
C THR A 124 -12.98 -14.65 38.10
N SER A 125 -11.84 -15.34 38.04
CA SER A 125 -11.48 -16.41 38.97
C SER A 125 -11.46 -15.92 40.41
N GLN A 126 -10.79 -14.80 40.70
CA GLN A 126 -10.75 -14.24 42.05
C GLN A 126 -12.11 -13.71 42.51
N LYS A 127 -12.84 -13.01 41.63
CA LYS A 127 -14.21 -12.55 41.91
C LYS A 127 -15.13 -13.71 42.32
N ARG A 128 -14.97 -14.88 41.68
CA ARG A 128 -15.70 -16.12 42.00
C ARG A 128 -15.37 -16.67 43.36
N LYS A 129 -14.09 -16.68 43.73
CA LYS A 129 -13.65 -17.11 45.06
C LYS A 129 -14.19 -16.16 46.14
N VAL A 130 -14.10 -14.85 45.94
CA VAL A 130 -14.63 -13.84 46.88
C VAL A 130 -16.12 -14.06 47.11
N TRP A 131 -16.90 -14.19 46.03
CA TRP A 131 -18.34 -14.43 46.13
C TRP A 131 -18.66 -15.74 46.88
N TYR A 132 -18.01 -16.83 46.50
CA TYR A 132 -18.25 -18.15 47.09
C TYR A 132 -17.83 -18.21 48.58
N ASN A 133 -16.62 -17.75 48.90
CA ASN A 133 -16.09 -17.81 50.26
C ASN A 133 -16.88 -16.92 51.22
N CYS A 134 -17.36 -15.75 50.76
CA CYS A 134 -18.23 -14.89 51.54
C CYS A 134 -19.55 -15.58 51.92
N ILE A 135 -20.20 -16.25 50.96
CA ILE A 135 -21.49 -16.92 51.20
C ILE A 135 -21.35 -18.08 52.18
N TRP A 136 -20.26 -18.84 52.08
CA TRP A 136 -20.05 -20.05 52.86
C TRP A 136 -19.18 -19.84 54.11
N ASN A 137 -18.79 -18.60 54.40
CA ASN A 137 -17.89 -18.24 55.50
C ASN A 137 -16.62 -19.10 55.50
N ILE A 138 -15.99 -19.25 54.34
CA ILE A 138 -14.76 -20.04 54.16
C ILE A 138 -13.57 -19.11 54.38
N GLU A 139 -12.74 -19.43 55.39
CA GLU A 139 -11.51 -18.68 55.63
C GLU A 139 -10.47 -18.99 54.54
N SER A 140 -9.88 -17.94 53.99
CA SER A 140 -8.86 -18.03 52.96
C SER A 140 -8.01 -16.78 52.94
N ASP A 141 -6.69 -16.95 53.06
CA ASP A 141 -5.70 -15.87 52.90
C ASP A 141 -5.81 -15.14 51.55
N GLU A 142 -6.28 -15.80 50.50
CA GLU A 142 -6.52 -15.19 49.19
C GLU A 142 -7.71 -14.23 49.15
N THR A 143 -8.69 -14.37 50.05
CA THR A 143 -9.97 -13.65 49.95
C THR A 143 -10.46 -13.01 51.24
N ASP A 144 -9.84 -13.29 52.39
CA ASP A 144 -10.24 -12.77 53.70
C ASP A 144 -10.18 -11.24 53.73
N ASP A 145 -9.20 -10.63 53.05
CA ASP A 145 -9.07 -9.18 52.90
C ASP A 145 -10.28 -8.52 52.21
N PHE A 146 -11.05 -9.29 51.43
CA PHE A 146 -12.24 -8.81 50.73
C PHE A 146 -13.55 -9.30 51.37
N THR A 147 -13.52 -10.43 52.06
CA THR A 147 -14.73 -11.11 52.54
C THR A 147 -15.05 -10.82 54.01
N LYS A 148 -14.11 -10.25 54.77
CA LYS A 148 -14.26 -9.95 56.21
C LYS A 148 -14.20 -8.45 56.50
N ASP A 149 -14.98 -8.03 57.50
CA ASP A 149 -14.96 -6.66 58.01
C ASP A 149 -13.76 -6.39 58.93
N SER A 150 -13.62 -5.14 59.38
CA SER A 150 -12.57 -4.73 60.33
C SER A 150 -12.54 -5.49 61.67
N LYS A 151 -13.57 -6.26 62.00
CA LYS A 151 -13.67 -7.10 63.20
C LYS A 151 -13.38 -8.57 62.91
N GLY A 152 -13.08 -8.92 61.65
CA GLY A 152 -12.81 -10.27 61.19
C GLY A 152 -14.07 -11.11 60.94
N ALA A 153 -15.27 -10.49 60.91
CA ALA A 153 -16.50 -11.19 60.60
C ALA A 153 -16.78 -11.15 59.10
N PHE A 154 -17.23 -12.26 58.51
CA PHE A 154 -17.65 -12.28 57.11
C PHE A 154 -18.80 -11.31 56.83
N TYR A 155 -18.77 -10.65 55.68
CA TYR A 155 -19.87 -9.81 55.22
C TYR A 155 -21.14 -10.65 55.05
N SER A 156 -22.27 -10.11 55.50
CA SER A 156 -23.57 -10.78 55.38
C SER A 156 -24.17 -10.71 53.98
N ASP A 157 -23.82 -9.66 53.22
CA ASP A 157 -24.15 -9.53 51.81
C ASP A 157 -22.89 -9.74 50.99
N SER A 158 -22.90 -10.74 50.09
CA SER A 158 -21.79 -11.00 49.18
C SER A 158 -21.47 -9.80 48.27
N ASN A 159 -22.43 -8.89 48.06
CA ASN A 159 -22.19 -7.66 47.29
C ASN A 159 -21.25 -6.69 48.01
N ASP A 160 -21.23 -6.68 49.35
CA ASP A 160 -20.27 -5.87 50.12
C ASP A 160 -18.85 -6.40 49.87
N ALA A 161 -18.67 -7.72 49.95
CA ALA A 161 -17.38 -8.36 49.66
C ALA A 161 -16.90 -8.13 48.22
N LEU A 162 -17.82 -8.17 47.25
CA LEU A 162 -17.50 -7.86 45.86
C LEU A 162 -17.15 -6.38 45.66
N SER A 163 -17.79 -5.46 46.39
CA SER A 163 -17.45 -4.03 46.37
C SER A 163 -16.04 -3.77 46.92
N GLU A 164 -15.68 -4.43 48.03
CA GLU A 164 -14.32 -4.37 48.59
C GLU A 164 -13.29 -4.94 47.61
N PHE A 165 -13.58 -6.10 47.00
CA PHE A 165 -12.72 -6.68 45.97
C PHE A 165 -12.51 -5.73 44.79
N SER A 166 -13.59 -5.22 44.17
CA SER A 166 -13.50 -4.34 43.01
C SER A 166 -12.83 -3.00 43.28
N SER A 167 -12.81 -2.54 44.55
CA SER A 167 -12.17 -1.29 44.97
C SER A 167 -10.76 -1.50 45.53
N SER A 168 -10.25 -2.74 45.53
CA SER A 168 -8.98 -3.08 46.14
C SER A 168 -7.78 -2.66 45.29
N SER A 169 -6.63 -2.44 45.93
CA SER A 169 -5.36 -2.22 45.24
C SER A 169 -4.93 -3.42 44.39
N TYR A 170 -5.43 -4.62 44.70
CA TYR A 170 -5.23 -5.82 43.89
C TYR A 170 -5.87 -5.63 42.51
N VAL A 171 -7.16 -5.26 42.47
CA VAL A 171 -7.86 -5.00 41.20
C VAL A 171 -7.29 -3.78 40.49
N GLU A 172 -6.94 -2.72 41.22
CA GLU A 172 -6.27 -1.54 40.63
C GLU A 172 -4.98 -1.93 39.90
N SER A 173 -4.14 -2.77 40.52
CA SER A 173 -2.89 -3.23 39.92
C SER A 173 -3.09 -4.12 38.69
N LEU A 174 -4.13 -4.97 38.70
CA LEU A 174 -4.49 -5.77 37.53
C LEU A 174 -5.02 -4.88 36.39
N LEU A 175 -5.81 -3.86 36.73
CA LEU A 175 -6.48 -2.99 35.76
C LEU A 175 -5.49 -2.09 35.02
N ASP A 176 -4.45 -1.60 35.70
CA ASP A 176 -3.41 -0.74 35.11
C ASP A 176 -2.75 -1.39 33.88
N GLU A 177 -2.46 -2.69 33.95
CA GLU A 177 -1.90 -3.46 32.82
C GLU A 177 -2.95 -3.64 31.71
N CYS A 178 -4.17 -4.02 32.09
CA CYS A 178 -5.25 -4.30 31.16
C CYS A 178 -5.70 -3.07 30.35
N VAL A 179 -5.76 -1.88 30.96
CA VAL A 179 -6.20 -0.64 30.29
C VAL A 179 -5.30 -0.29 29.10
N GLU A 180 -3.99 -0.53 29.24
CA GLU A 180 -3.05 -0.30 28.15
C GLU A 180 -3.36 -1.23 26.95
N ASP A 181 -3.61 -2.50 27.22
CA ASP A 181 -3.83 -3.51 26.19
C ASP A 181 -5.19 -3.38 25.51
N VAL A 182 -6.24 -2.95 26.23
CA VAL A 182 -7.51 -2.54 25.64
C VAL A 182 -7.34 -1.34 24.71
N GLY A 183 -6.52 -0.37 25.11
CA GLY A 183 -6.17 0.77 24.28
C GLY A 183 -5.48 0.33 22.97
N LYS A 184 -4.53 -0.61 23.08
CA LYS A 184 -3.83 -1.20 21.92
C LYS A 184 -4.79 -1.97 21.01
N GLU A 185 -5.64 -2.83 21.56
CA GLU A 185 -6.65 -3.60 20.84
C GLU A 185 -7.51 -2.68 19.97
N LYS A 186 -8.05 -1.62 20.57
CA LYS A 186 -8.94 -0.67 19.89
C LYS A 186 -8.25 0.11 18.77
N ASP A 187 -7.02 0.57 18.99
CA ASP A 187 -6.23 1.26 17.97
C ASP A 187 -5.87 0.32 16.81
N LEU A 188 -5.46 -0.92 17.10
CA LEU A 188 -5.16 -1.94 16.11
C LEU A 188 -6.39 -2.30 15.29
N TYR A 189 -7.54 -2.51 15.95
CA TYR A 189 -8.82 -2.70 15.28
C TYR A 189 -9.10 -1.58 14.26
N ALA A 190 -8.96 -0.31 14.67
CA ALA A 190 -9.17 0.84 13.80
C ALA A 190 -8.19 0.87 12.61
N LYS A 191 -6.93 0.48 12.82
CA LYS A 191 -5.92 0.37 11.75
C LYS A 191 -6.29 -0.76 10.76
N LEU A 192 -6.63 -1.94 11.27
CA LEU A 192 -7.00 -3.13 10.49
C LEU A 192 -8.29 -2.89 9.67
N ALA A 193 -9.29 -2.23 10.26
CA ALA A 193 -10.54 -1.89 9.59
C ALA A 193 -10.33 -0.99 8.36
N ARG A 194 -9.36 -0.05 8.42
CA ARG A 194 -9.06 0.90 7.34
C ARG A 194 -8.32 0.28 6.15
N ILE A 195 -7.62 -0.85 6.34
CA ILE A 195 -6.88 -1.50 5.26
C ILE A 195 -7.87 -2.06 4.23
N LYS A 196 -7.72 -1.63 2.98
CA LYS A 196 -8.52 -2.10 1.84
C LYS A 196 -7.76 -3.26 1.19
N SER A 197 -8.44 -4.39 1.01
CA SER A 197 -7.89 -5.53 0.27
C SER A 197 -8.99 -6.28 -0.48
N LYS A 198 -8.60 -6.93 -1.57
CA LYS A 198 -9.44 -7.91 -2.30
C LYS A 198 -9.08 -9.35 -1.94
N ASN A 199 -8.04 -9.55 -1.13
CA ASN A 199 -7.60 -10.86 -0.67
C ASN A 199 -8.66 -11.48 0.24
N LYS A 200 -9.10 -12.68 -0.11
CA LYS A 200 -10.17 -13.39 0.62
C LYS A 200 -9.79 -13.66 2.08
N ASN A 201 -8.55 -14.06 2.35
CA ASN A 201 -8.07 -14.36 3.71
C ASN A 201 -8.07 -13.09 4.57
N ILE A 202 -7.64 -11.95 4.01
CA ILE A 202 -7.70 -10.66 4.71
C ILE A 202 -9.16 -10.26 4.99
N LEU A 203 -10.06 -10.41 4.03
CA LEU A 203 -11.48 -10.09 4.23
C LEU A 203 -12.13 -10.95 5.31
N GLU A 204 -11.75 -12.23 5.42
CA GLU A 204 -12.22 -13.13 6.47
C GLU A 204 -11.63 -12.77 7.84
N LEU A 205 -10.31 -12.51 7.91
CA LEU A 205 -9.67 -12.04 9.15
C LEU A 205 -10.31 -10.75 9.65
N LYS A 206 -10.62 -9.80 8.77
CA LYS A 206 -11.33 -8.56 9.16
C LYS A 206 -12.70 -8.82 9.78
N LYS A 207 -13.43 -9.83 9.31
CA LYS A 207 -14.74 -10.21 9.90
C LYS A 207 -14.56 -10.79 11.30
N ILE A 208 -13.59 -11.69 11.47
CA ILE A 208 -13.27 -12.28 12.78
C ILE A 208 -12.89 -11.17 13.76
N ILE A 209 -11.91 -10.34 13.38
CA ILE A 209 -11.42 -9.21 14.18
C ILE A 209 -12.55 -8.24 14.56
N SER A 210 -13.46 -7.93 13.63
CA SER A 210 -14.60 -7.06 13.94
C SER A 210 -15.58 -7.69 14.93
N SER A 211 -15.86 -8.98 14.80
CA SER A 211 -16.71 -9.70 15.75
C SER A 211 -16.05 -9.76 17.13
N THR A 212 -14.75 -10.03 17.18
CA THR A 212 -13.99 -10.10 18.45
C THR A 212 -13.95 -8.75 19.16
N HIS A 213 -13.74 -7.66 18.42
CA HIS A 213 -13.78 -6.31 19.01
C HIS A 213 -15.15 -6.01 19.65
N GLU A 214 -16.24 -6.46 19.02
CA GLU A 214 -17.59 -6.35 19.57
C GLU A 214 -17.77 -7.22 20.82
N THR A 215 -17.29 -8.47 20.80
CA THR A 215 -17.27 -9.37 21.96
C THR A 215 -16.55 -8.72 23.15
N VAL A 216 -15.32 -8.24 22.95
CA VAL A 216 -14.52 -7.56 23.98
C VAL A 216 -15.27 -6.32 24.50
N THR A 217 -15.78 -5.48 23.60
CA THR A 217 -16.54 -4.28 23.99
C THR A 217 -17.78 -4.61 24.83
N ASN A 218 -18.50 -5.67 24.47
CA ASN A 218 -19.71 -6.08 25.18
C ASN A 218 -19.39 -6.70 26.54
N MET A 219 -18.27 -7.43 26.65
CA MET A 219 -17.76 -7.95 27.93
C MET A 219 -17.46 -6.80 28.91
N TYR A 220 -16.78 -5.74 28.49
CA TYR A 220 -16.53 -4.56 29.34
C TYR A 220 -17.84 -3.86 29.77
N LYS A 221 -18.75 -3.62 28.83
CA LYS A 221 -20.06 -3.02 29.15
C LYS A 221 -20.86 -3.88 30.12
N MET A 222 -20.75 -5.20 29.99
CA MET A 222 -21.39 -6.13 30.89
C MET A 222 -20.86 -5.90 32.31
N GLU A 223 -19.54 -5.86 32.51
CA GLU A 223 -18.96 -5.61 33.84
C GLU A 223 -19.40 -4.28 34.44
N GLU A 224 -19.39 -3.19 33.65
CA GLU A 224 -19.78 -1.85 34.13
C GLU A 224 -21.26 -1.74 34.54
N SER A 225 -22.13 -2.54 33.91
CA SER A 225 -23.59 -2.41 34.06
C SER A 225 -24.20 -3.50 34.95
N TYR A 226 -23.40 -4.44 35.45
CA TYR A 226 -23.98 -5.66 35.99
C TYR A 226 -24.68 -5.45 37.34
N GLY A 227 -25.94 -5.89 37.40
CA GLY A 227 -26.79 -5.89 38.59
C GLY A 227 -27.63 -7.17 38.72
N TYR A 228 -27.17 -8.29 38.16
CA TYR A 228 -27.86 -9.58 38.21
C TYR A 228 -27.25 -10.53 39.25
N ASN A 229 -27.88 -11.70 39.46
CA ASN A 229 -27.31 -12.75 40.32
C ASN A 229 -25.94 -13.22 39.77
N TYR A 230 -25.05 -13.60 40.68
CA TYR A 230 -23.67 -13.94 40.35
C TYR A 230 -23.55 -15.09 39.35
N LYS A 231 -24.46 -16.07 39.39
CA LYS A 231 -24.42 -17.22 38.48
C LYS A 231 -24.60 -16.81 37.01
N GLU A 232 -25.53 -15.90 36.74
CA GLU A 232 -25.74 -15.37 35.38
C GLU A 232 -24.58 -14.49 34.90
N TYR A 233 -23.93 -13.76 35.80
CA TYR A 233 -22.70 -13.00 35.48
C TYR A 233 -21.61 -13.95 34.99
N ASP A 234 -21.39 -14.97 35.79
CA ASP A 234 -20.33 -15.96 35.65
C ASP A 234 -20.45 -16.75 34.34
N GLU A 235 -21.66 -17.27 34.05
CA GLU A 235 -21.93 -17.96 32.78
C GLU A 235 -21.70 -17.05 31.56
N LYS A 236 -22.13 -15.78 31.59
CA LYS A 236 -21.92 -14.87 30.45
C LYS A 236 -20.46 -14.50 30.26
N MET A 237 -19.74 -14.29 31.36
CA MET A 237 -18.31 -13.98 31.31
C MET A 237 -17.52 -15.14 30.72
N ASP A 238 -17.80 -16.37 31.15
CA ASP A 238 -17.15 -17.57 30.62
C ASP A 238 -17.40 -17.70 29.10
N ASN A 239 -18.62 -17.41 28.62
CA ASN A 239 -18.93 -17.38 27.18
C ASN A 239 -18.10 -16.33 26.42
N TYR A 240 -17.92 -15.12 26.99
CA TYR A 240 -17.10 -14.09 26.36
C TYR A 240 -15.63 -14.51 26.25
N LEU A 241 -15.08 -15.12 27.30
CA LEU A 241 -13.69 -15.59 27.33
C LEU A 241 -13.47 -16.77 26.37
N GLU A 242 -14.45 -17.67 26.27
CA GLU A 242 -14.45 -18.74 25.27
C GLU A 242 -14.46 -18.16 23.85
N ASP A 243 -15.37 -17.22 23.54
CA ASP A 243 -15.45 -16.56 22.23
C ASP A 243 -14.14 -15.86 21.84
N ILE A 244 -13.47 -15.21 22.80
CA ILE A 244 -12.17 -14.57 22.59
C ILE A 244 -11.10 -15.62 22.26
N THR A 245 -11.02 -16.70 23.04
CA THR A 245 -10.08 -17.82 22.81
C THR A 245 -10.28 -18.45 21.43
N ASP A 246 -11.54 -18.67 21.07
CA ASP A 246 -11.95 -19.23 19.79
C ASP A 246 -11.52 -18.32 18.62
N ALA A 247 -11.71 -17.01 18.78
CA ALA A 247 -11.29 -16.03 17.80
C ALA A 247 -9.78 -15.96 17.65
N GLN A 248 -9.01 -16.03 18.74
CA GLN A 248 -7.55 -16.07 18.69
C GLN A 248 -7.06 -17.28 17.91
N THR A 249 -7.62 -18.46 18.16
CA THR A 249 -7.30 -19.69 17.43
C THR A 249 -7.60 -19.56 15.93
N LYS A 250 -8.73 -18.93 15.58
CA LYS A 250 -9.11 -18.66 14.17
C LYS A 250 -8.19 -17.62 13.51
N ILE A 251 -7.76 -16.60 14.25
CA ILE A 251 -6.80 -15.61 13.77
C ILE A 251 -5.44 -16.28 13.51
N ASP A 252 -4.95 -17.05 14.48
CA ASP A 252 -3.63 -17.67 14.39
C ASP A 252 -3.55 -18.70 13.26
N SER A 253 -4.55 -19.58 13.13
CA SER A 253 -4.64 -20.53 12.01
C SER A 253 -4.71 -19.86 10.63
N LYS A 254 -5.54 -18.81 10.47
CA LYS A 254 -5.65 -18.10 9.18
C LYS A 254 -4.41 -17.32 8.79
N LYS A 255 -3.57 -16.92 9.74
CA LYS A 255 -2.28 -16.29 9.43
C LYS A 255 -1.28 -17.29 8.86
N GLU A 256 -1.37 -18.57 9.22
CA GLU A 256 -0.48 -19.62 8.68
C GLU A 256 -0.82 -19.98 7.23
N GLU A 257 -2.05 -19.70 6.78
CA GLU A 257 -2.50 -19.88 5.39
C GLU A 257 -2.00 -18.77 4.43
N ARG A 258 -1.13 -17.85 4.88
CA ARG A 258 -0.65 -16.68 4.12
C ARG A 258 0.35 -17.00 3.00
#